data_AF-A0A9W7A5Y6-F1
#
_entry.id   AF-A0A9W7A5Y6-F1
#
_cell.length_a   1.000
_cell.length_b   1.000
_cell.length_c   1.000
_cell.angle_alpha   90.00
_cell.angle_beta   90.00
_cell.angle_gamma   90.00
#
_symmetry.space_group_name_H-M   'P 1'
#
loop_
_entity.id
_entity.type
_entity.pdbx_description
1 polymer ?
#
loop_
_entity_poly.entity_id
_entity_poly.type
_entity_poly.pdbx_seq_one_letter_code
_entity_poly.pdbx_strand_id
1 'polypeptide(L)'
;MSTPRTTPTGKVWERDVENREFKLVDAKAEEKEKIIVPEDGADESATPNEVFHKVNRHTDTLEGICLRYKTNRRAVQKLNRFSGSGLSLAPDILKIPNPNNLKFEDTSSEETRIAMEQNAKVRDFTKVFPTLTSKEARIYLTDADWQFDAAAKEAKQDIDWENSDRAISKERKNSRFNERVDEGIAFHKSQQLVDEANAGMGSGGKVDGESEPSPKATEMKKMSKNPTNKADLR
;
A
#
# COMPACT_ATOMS: atom_id res chain seq x y z
N MET A 1 7.23 -68.41 11.36
CA MET A 1 6.04 -68.97 10.70
C MET A 1 5.44 -67.87 9.82
N SER A 2 5.50 -68.03 8.50
CA SER A 2 4.99 -67.03 7.55
C SER A 2 3.49 -67.17 7.40
N THR A 3 2.72 -66.11 7.67
CA THR A 3 1.29 -66.06 7.34
C THR A 3 1.10 -65.56 5.90
N PRO A 4 0.26 -66.21 5.07
CA PRO A 4 -0.08 -65.72 3.74
C PRO A 4 -0.82 -64.37 3.85
N ARG A 5 -0.30 -63.34 3.18
CA ARG A 5 -0.68 -61.93 3.38
C ARG A 5 -1.83 -61.42 2.51
N THR A 6 -2.50 -62.30 1.79
CA THR A 6 -3.51 -61.91 0.79
C THR A 6 -4.74 -62.79 0.92
N THR A 7 -5.88 -62.17 1.21
CA THR A 7 -7.19 -62.82 1.20
C THR A 7 -7.70 -62.98 -0.24
N PRO A 8 -8.44 -64.06 -0.54
CA PRO A 8 -9.16 -64.19 -1.81
C PRO A 8 -10.19 -63.07 -1.98
N THR A 9 -10.36 -62.59 -3.21
CA THR A 9 -11.34 -61.54 -3.56
C THR A 9 -12.75 -61.95 -3.09
N GLY A 10 -13.41 -61.10 -2.30
CA GLY A 10 -14.79 -61.33 -1.83
C GLY A 10 -14.94 -62.04 -0.48
N LYS A 11 -13.85 -62.31 0.24
CA LYS A 11 -13.91 -62.92 1.59
C LYS A 11 -13.15 -62.10 2.63
N VAL A 12 -13.63 -62.11 3.87
CA VAL A 12 -13.04 -61.39 5.00
C VAL A 12 -12.72 -62.38 6.12
N TRP A 13 -11.59 -62.17 6.80
CA TRP A 13 -11.27 -62.91 8.02
C TRP A 13 -12.08 -62.34 9.17
N GLU A 14 -13.00 -63.13 9.71
CA GLU A 14 -13.75 -62.81 10.92
C GLU A 14 -13.18 -63.64 12.08
N ARG A 15 -12.92 -62.99 13.22
CA ARG A 15 -12.38 -63.66 14.40
C ARG A 15 -13.54 -64.15 15.26
N ASP A 16 -13.58 -65.45 15.52
CA ASP A 16 -14.57 -66.01 16.43
C ASP A 16 -14.17 -65.71 17.88
N VAL A 17 -15.08 -65.08 18.64
CA VAL A 17 -14.79 -64.55 19.99
C VAL A 17 -14.66 -65.68 21.01
N GLU A 18 -15.38 -66.79 20.80
CA GLU A 18 -15.40 -67.92 21.73
C GLU A 18 -14.15 -68.80 21.57
N ASN A 19 -13.77 -69.10 20.32
CA ASN A 19 -12.70 -70.05 20.03
C ASN A 19 -11.35 -69.38 19.70
N ARG A 20 -11.32 -68.04 19.57
CA ARG A 20 -10.15 -67.22 19.17
C ARG A 20 -9.54 -67.57 17.81
N GLU A 21 -10.17 -68.45 17.04
CA GLU A 21 -9.77 -68.82 15.69
C GLU A 21 -10.30 -67.82 14.67
N PHE A 22 -9.58 -67.69 13.54
CA PHE A 22 -10.02 -66.89 12.41
C PHE A 22 -10.73 -67.79 11.41
N LYS A 23 -11.95 -67.42 11.02
CA LYS A 23 -12.70 -68.08 9.96
C LYS A 23 -12.88 -67.14 8.76
N LEU A 24 -12.82 -67.71 7.57
CA LEU A 24 -12.97 -66.96 6.33
C LEU A 24 -14.47 -66.92 5.98
N VAL A 25 -15.10 -65.75 6.12
CA VAL A 25 -16.53 -65.56 5.87
C VAL A 25 -16.71 -64.78 4.57
N ASP A 26 -17.71 -65.14 3.77
CA ASP A 26 -18.03 -64.41 2.56
C ASP A 26 -18.44 -62.98 2.94
N ALA A 27 -17.91 -61.98 2.22
CA ALA A 27 -18.16 -60.58 2.49
C ALA A 27 -19.66 -60.29 2.29
N LYS A 28 -20.43 -60.37 3.37
CA LYS A 28 -21.86 -60.08 3.39
C LYS A 28 -22.01 -58.64 2.88
N ALA A 29 -22.64 -58.50 1.72
CA ALA A 29 -22.95 -57.20 1.15
C ALA A 29 -23.83 -56.45 2.16
N GLU A 30 -23.23 -55.50 2.88
CA GLU A 30 -23.97 -54.61 3.77
C GLU A 30 -24.94 -53.80 2.91
N GLU A 31 -26.21 -54.20 2.94
CA GLU A 31 -27.32 -53.34 2.56
C GLU A 31 -27.22 -52.10 3.45
N LYS A 32 -26.95 -50.97 2.80
CA LYS A 32 -26.96 -49.64 3.42
C LYS A 32 -28.38 -49.36 3.88
N GLU A 33 -28.66 -49.64 5.15
CA GLU A 33 -29.86 -49.15 5.80
C GLU A 33 -29.85 -47.61 5.72
N LYS A 34 -30.85 -47.08 5.01
CA LYS A 34 -31.15 -45.65 4.93
C LYS A 34 -31.49 -45.15 6.33
N ILE A 35 -30.57 -44.42 6.93
CA ILE A 35 -30.87 -43.55 8.07
C ILE A 35 -31.81 -42.46 7.55
N ILE A 36 -33.09 -42.55 7.93
CA ILE A 36 -34.07 -41.47 7.77
C ILE A 36 -33.79 -40.48 8.90
N VAL A 37 -33.13 -39.37 8.56
CA VAL A 37 -32.99 -38.20 9.45
C VAL A 37 -34.25 -37.34 9.29
N PRO A 38 -34.83 -36.78 10.37
CA PRO A 38 -36.08 -36.02 10.30
C PRO A 38 -35.95 -34.76 9.45
N GLU A 39 -36.95 -34.55 8.60
CA GLU A 39 -37.24 -33.32 7.87
C GLU A 39 -37.45 -32.17 8.86
N ASP A 40 -36.59 -31.15 8.82
CA ASP A 40 -36.96 -29.78 9.15
C ASP A 40 -36.01 -28.81 8.44
N GLY A 41 -36.51 -28.21 7.36
CA GLY A 41 -36.18 -26.85 6.91
C GLY A 41 -34.80 -26.57 6.29
N ALA A 42 -34.47 -27.15 5.13
CA ALA A 42 -33.35 -26.68 4.32
C ALA A 42 -33.72 -26.54 2.84
N ASP A 43 -33.62 -25.30 2.34
CA ASP A 43 -33.69 -24.87 0.94
C ASP A 43 -33.23 -25.93 -0.07
N GLU A 44 -34.16 -26.38 -0.91
CA GLU A 44 -33.88 -27.06 -2.17
C GLU A 44 -33.23 -26.07 -3.15
N SER A 45 -31.92 -25.89 -3.04
CA SER A 45 -31.08 -25.50 -4.17
C SER A 45 -30.02 -26.56 -4.39
N ALA A 46 -30.47 -27.79 -4.65
CA ALA A 46 -29.63 -28.84 -5.21
C ALA A 46 -29.23 -28.43 -6.63
N THR A 47 -28.27 -27.52 -6.75
CA THR A 47 -27.60 -27.29 -8.02
C THR A 47 -26.78 -28.54 -8.33
N PRO A 48 -26.93 -29.15 -9.52
CA PRO A 48 -26.30 -30.43 -9.87
C PRO A 48 -24.76 -30.38 -10.05
N ASN A 49 -24.09 -29.38 -9.46
CA ASN A 49 -22.72 -28.99 -9.82
C ASN A 49 -21.73 -28.95 -8.63
N GLU A 50 -22.11 -29.42 -7.45
CA GLU A 50 -21.24 -29.48 -6.28
C GLU A 50 -20.74 -30.90 -6.03
N VAL A 51 -19.42 -31.06 -5.90
CA VAL A 51 -18.80 -32.34 -5.55
C VAL A 51 -18.44 -32.32 -4.07
N PHE A 52 -18.83 -33.35 -3.32
CA PHE A 52 -18.48 -33.47 -1.91
C PHE A 52 -17.22 -34.33 -1.76
N HIS A 53 -16.23 -33.81 -1.04
CA HIS A 53 -14.98 -34.50 -0.74
C HIS A 53 -14.80 -34.66 0.76
N LYS A 54 -14.68 -35.91 1.24
CA LYS A 54 -14.34 -36.20 2.63
C LYS A 54 -12.85 -36.01 2.84
N VAL A 55 -12.47 -35.09 3.73
CA VAL A 55 -11.09 -34.72 4.01
C VAL A 55 -10.42 -35.77 4.87
N ASN A 56 -9.28 -36.30 4.42
CA ASN A 56 -8.36 -37.06 5.25
C ASN A 56 -7.22 -36.16 5.73
N ARG A 57 -7.25 -35.75 7.01
CA ARG A 57 -6.28 -34.79 7.60
C ARG A 57 -4.82 -35.26 7.55
N HIS A 58 -4.55 -36.55 7.36
CA HIS A 58 -3.20 -37.09 7.33
C HIS A 58 -2.57 -37.11 5.93
N THR A 59 -3.41 -37.21 4.89
CA THR A 59 -2.94 -37.40 3.51
C THR A 59 -3.29 -36.23 2.61
N ASP A 60 -4.45 -35.62 2.86
CA ASP A 60 -4.95 -34.54 2.02
C ASP A 60 -4.39 -33.19 2.48
N THR A 61 -4.06 -32.38 1.48
CA THR A 61 -3.69 -30.99 1.64
C THR A 61 -4.66 -30.14 0.83
N LEU A 62 -4.92 -28.91 1.28
CA LEU A 62 -5.83 -28.01 0.58
C LEU A 62 -5.38 -27.80 -0.88
N GLU A 63 -4.08 -27.65 -1.10
CA GLU A 63 -3.49 -27.55 -2.44
C GLU A 63 -3.68 -28.83 -3.26
N GLY A 64 -3.44 -30.01 -2.67
CA GLY A 64 -3.66 -31.29 -3.34
C GLY A 64 -5.11 -31.50 -3.76
N ILE A 65 -6.07 -31.10 -2.92
CA ILE A 65 -7.50 -31.11 -3.25
C ILE A 65 -7.77 -30.14 -4.40
N CYS A 66 -7.29 -28.90 -4.32
CA CYS A 66 -7.49 -27.92 -5.39
C CYS A 66 -6.94 -28.41 -6.74
N LEU A 67 -5.77 -29.05 -6.75
CA LEU A 67 -5.19 -29.64 -7.96
C LEU A 67 -6.02 -30.81 -8.49
N ARG A 68 -6.44 -31.74 -7.62
CA ARG A 68 -7.23 -32.92 -8.00
C ARG A 68 -8.54 -32.53 -8.69
N TYR A 69 -9.20 -31.51 -8.17
CA TYR A 69 -10.49 -31.05 -8.67
C TYR A 69 -10.38 -29.85 -9.63
N LYS A 70 -9.16 -29.42 -9.99
CA LYS A 70 -8.87 -28.24 -10.83
C LYS A 70 -9.62 -26.97 -10.38
N THR A 71 -9.63 -26.70 -9.07
CA THR A 71 -10.29 -25.54 -8.47
C THR A 71 -9.31 -24.56 -7.85
N ASN A 72 -9.79 -23.36 -7.49
CA ASN A 72 -8.99 -22.37 -6.79
C ASN A 72 -9.19 -22.47 -5.27
N ARG A 73 -8.10 -22.40 -4.51
CA ARG A 73 -8.08 -22.37 -3.03
C ARG A 73 -9.11 -21.39 -2.46
N ARG A 74 -9.15 -20.16 -2.99
CA ARG A 74 -10.04 -19.11 -2.49
C ARG A 74 -11.52 -19.44 -2.72
N ALA A 75 -11.84 -20.13 -3.82
CA ALA A 75 -13.21 -20.54 -4.13
C ALA A 75 -13.69 -21.62 -3.15
N VAL A 76 -12.86 -22.64 -2.88
CA VAL A 76 -13.16 -23.69 -1.89
C VAL A 76 -13.32 -23.10 -0.49
N GLN A 77 -12.44 -22.20 -0.09
CA GLN A 77 -12.51 -21.50 1.20
C GLN A 77 -13.79 -20.67 1.36
N LYS A 78 -14.14 -19.87 0.34
CA LYS A 78 -15.35 -19.05 0.35
C LYS A 78 -16.62 -19.91 0.43
N LEU A 79 -16.67 -21.00 -0.34
CA LEU A 79 -17.83 -21.89 -0.38
C LEU A 79 -18.06 -22.60 0.96
N ASN A 80 -16.98 -23.00 1.64
CA ASN A 80 -17.04 -23.73 2.91
C ASN A 80 -16.87 -22.84 4.15
N ARG A 81 -16.76 -21.52 3.95
CA ARG A 81 -16.63 -20.50 5.01
C ARG A 81 -15.49 -20.77 6.02
N PHE A 82 -14.35 -21.28 5.56
CA PHE A 82 -13.15 -21.42 6.39
C PHE A 82 -12.00 -20.56 5.84
N SER A 83 -11.07 -20.23 6.72
CA SER A 83 -9.89 -19.42 6.41
C SER A 83 -8.63 -20.12 6.93
N GLY A 84 -7.46 -19.75 6.40
CA GLY A 84 -6.17 -20.36 6.74
C GLY A 84 -5.42 -20.90 5.52
N SER A 85 -4.20 -21.40 5.74
CA SER A 85 -3.37 -22.00 4.68
C SER A 85 -3.68 -23.49 4.46
N GLY A 86 -4.20 -24.18 5.46
CA GLY A 86 -4.41 -25.64 5.45
C GLY A 86 -5.86 -26.07 5.72
N LEU A 87 -6.01 -27.37 6.00
CA LEU A 87 -7.30 -28.03 6.28
C LEU A 87 -7.60 -28.15 7.79
N SER A 88 -6.78 -27.57 8.67
CA SER A 88 -6.95 -27.67 10.13
C SER A 88 -8.29 -27.10 10.61
N LEU A 89 -8.69 -25.97 10.04
CA LEU A 89 -9.95 -25.26 10.32
C LEU A 89 -11.07 -25.61 9.32
N ALA A 90 -10.82 -26.52 8.38
CA ALA A 90 -11.81 -26.93 7.41
C ALA A 90 -12.79 -27.96 8.02
N PRO A 91 -14.05 -28.00 7.55
CA PRO A 91 -14.97 -29.07 7.90
C PRO A 91 -14.49 -30.41 7.34
N ASP A 92 -14.93 -31.52 7.94
CA ASP A 92 -14.52 -32.87 7.52
C ASP A 92 -15.06 -33.27 6.13
N ILE A 93 -16.11 -32.60 5.68
CA ILE A 93 -16.66 -32.73 4.32
C ILE A 93 -16.59 -31.36 3.65
N LEU A 94 -15.82 -31.27 2.56
CA LEU A 94 -15.70 -30.07 1.75
C LEU A 94 -16.64 -30.11 0.55
N LYS A 95 -17.37 -29.02 0.34
CA LYS A 95 -18.05 -28.70 -0.90
C LYS A 95 -17.03 -28.17 -1.91
N ILE A 96 -16.93 -28.81 -3.07
CA ILE A 96 -15.99 -28.43 -4.11
C ILE A 96 -16.78 -27.97 -5.34
N PRO A 97 -16.54 -26.72 -5.82
CA PRO A 97 -17.20 -26.24 -7.02
C PRO A 97 -16.65 -26.98 -8.25
N ASN A 98 -17.53 -27.47 -9.13
CA ASN A 98 -17.10 -28.15 -10.34
C ASN A 98 -16.51 -27.13 -11.34
N PRO A 99 -15.24 -27.26 -11.76
CA PRO A 99 -14.60 -26.30 -12.66
C PRO A 99 -15.25 -26.20 -14.03
N ASN A 100 -15.92 -27.26 -14.50
CA ASN A 100 -16.61 -27.26 -15.79
C ASN A 100 -17.86 -26.36 -15.79
N ASN A 101 -18.34 -25.99 -14.60
CA ASN A 101 -19.45 -25.05 -14.42
C ASN A 101 -19.05 -23.79 -13.66
N LEU A 102 -17.75 -23.61 -13.38
CA LEU A 102 -17.20 -22.29 -13.14
C LEU A 102 -17.17 -21.58 -14.50
N LYS A 103 -18.35 -21.17 -14.98
CA LYS A 103 -18.42 -19.89 -15.66
C LYS A 103 -17.77 -18.94 -14.67
N PHE A 104 -16.52 -18.59 -14.91
CA PHE A 104 -16.04 -17.28 -14.52
C PHE A 104 -17.06 -16.36 -15.18
N GLU A 105 -18.16 -16.09 -14.47
CA GLU A 105 -18.86 -14.83 -14.61
C GLU A 105 -17.71 -13.85 -14.56
N ASP A 106 -17.39 -13.26 -15.70
CA ASP A 106 -16.49 -12.13 -15.77
C ASP A 106 -17.14 -11.08 -14.88
N THR A 107 -16.89 -11.17 -13.58
CA THR A 107 -17.23 -10.16 -12.60
C THR A 107 -16.26 -8.99 -12.76
N SER A 108 -15.94 -8.64 -14.01
CA SER A 108 -15.89 -7.27 -14.44
C SER A 108 -17.30 -6.70 -14.30
N SER A 109 -17.79 -6.63 -13.04
CA SER A 109 -18.94 -5.80 -12.74
C SER A 109 -18.64 -4.42 -13.33
N GLU A 110 -19.67 -3.74 -13.83
CA GLU A 110 -19.49 -2.40 -14.38
C GLU A 110 -18.76 -1.49 -13.39
N GLU A 111 -19.00 -1.69 -12.09
CA GLU A 111 -18.26 -1.07 -10.99
C GLU A 111 -16.74 -1.31 -11.04
N THR A 112 -16.30 -2.52 -11.38
CA THR A 112 -14.87 -2.85 -11.52
C THR A 112 -14.24 -2.12 -12.70
N ARG A 113 -14.96 -2.01 -13.83
CA ARG A 113 -14.49 -1.26 -15.02
C ARG A 113 -14.38 0.22 -14.72
N ILE A 114 -15.42 0.79 -14.12
CA ILE A 114 -15.46 2.18 -13.67
C ILE A 114 -14.30 2.44 -12.70
N ALA A 115 -14.09 1.57 -11.71
CA ALA A 115 -12.98 1.73 -10.76
C ALA A 115 -11.60 1.65 -11.43
N MET A 116 -11.42 0.79 -12.44
CA MET A 116 -10.17 0.75 -13.20
C MET A 116 -9.94 2.03 -14.03
N GLU A 117 -10.98 2.53 -14.71
CA GLU A 117 -10.91 3.77 -15.48
C GLU A 117 -10.61 4.98 -14.57
N GLN A 118 -11.31 5.08 -13.44
CA GLN A 118 -11.08 6.10 -12.42
C GLN A 118 -9.64 6.07 -11.90
N ASN A 119 -9.10 4.88 -11.59
CA ASN A 119 -7.71 4.76 -11.17
C ASN A 119 -6.71 5.12 -12.27
N ALA A 120 -7.02 4.84 -13.54
CA ALA A 120 -6.20 5.29 -14.66
C ALA A 120 -6.19 6.82 -14.76
N LYS A 121 -7.35 7.47 -14.63
CA LYS A 121 -7.46 8.95 -14.62
C LYS A 121 -6.68 9.58 -13.47
N VAL A 122 -6.76 9.05 -12.26
CA VAL A 122 -5.96 9.53 -11.11
C VAL A 122 -4.47 9.47 -11.42
N ARG A 123 -4.01 8.34 -11.98
CA ARG A 123 -2.59 8.17 -12.33
C ARG A 123 -2.16 9.21 -13.37
N ASP A 124 -2.96 9.42 -14.41
CA ASP A 124 -2.61 10.37 -15.46
C ASP A 124 -2.68 11.82 -14.96
N PHE A 125 -3.61 12.14 -14.04
CA PHE A 125 -3.67 13.44 -13.38
C PHE A 125 -2.42 13.73 -12.54
N THR A 126 -1.95 12.75 -11.75
CA THR A 126 -0.72 12.89 -10.95
C THR A 126 0.55 13.06 -11.79
N LYS A 127 0.55 12.64 -13.06
CA LYS A 127 1.67 12.92 -13.98
C LYS A 127 1.69 14.38 -14.43
N VAL A 128 0.50 14.98 -14.64
CA VAL A 128 0.37 16.39 -15.04
C VAL A 128 0.64 17.32 -13.85
N PHE A 129 0.26 16.90 -12.65
CA PHE A 129 0.47 17.65 -11.41
C PHE A 129 1.31 16.83 -10.41
N PRO A 130 2.65 16.78 -10.56
CA PRO A 130 3.52 15.96 -9.71
C PRO A 130 3.56 16.40 -8.24
N THR A 131 3.12 17.62 -7.95
CA THR A 131 3.04 18.16 -6.59
C THR A 131 1.85 17.61 -5.81
N LEU A 132 0.83 17.08 -6.49
CA LEU A 132 -0.37 16.53 -5.89
C LEU A 132 -0.23 15.03 -5.60
N THR A 133 -0.72 14.62 -4.44
CA THR A 133 -0.82 13.20 -4.08
C THR A 133 -2.01 12.53 -4.79
N SER A 134 -1.98 11.20 -4.92
CA SER A 134 -3.10 10.46 -5.54
C SER A 134 -4.44 10.63 -4.80
N LYS A 135 -4.41 10.99 -3.51
CA LYS A 135 -5.61 11.30 -2.73
C LYS A 135 -6.20 12.64 -3.14
N GLU A 136 -5.39 13.68 -3.22
CA GLU A 136 -5.83 15.02 -3.66
C GLU A 136 -6.31 14.99 -5.11
N ALA A 137 -5.58 14.31 -6.00
CA ALA A 137 -6.00 14.11 -7.38
C ALA A 137 -7.38 13.44 -7.49
N ARG A 138 -7.69 12.50 -6.60
CA ARG A 138 -9.02 11.86 -6.55
C ARG A 138 -10.10 12.84 -6.08
N ILE A 139 -9.80 13.77 -5.17
CA ILE A 139 -10.75 14.78 -4.70
C ILE A 139 -11.14 15.70 -5.86
N TYR A 140 -10.15 16.31 -6.54
CA TYR A 140 -10.42 17.16 -7.72
C TYR A 140 -11.19 16.43 -8.81
N LEU A 141 -10.83 15.17 -9.10
CA LEU A 141 -11.57 14.37 -10.08
C LEU A 141 -12.98 14.02 -9.61
N THR A 142 -13.22 13.82 -8.31
CA THR A 142 -14.56 13.51 -7.79
C THR A 142 -15.45 14.74 -7.83
N ASP A 143 -14.93 15.90 -7.44
CA ASP A 143 -15.67 17.18 -7.41
C ASP A 143 -16.04 17.65 -8.83
N ALA A 144 -15.23 17.29 -9.83
CA ALA A 144 -15.46 17.59 -11.23
C ALA A 144 -16.17 16.46 -12.03
N ASP A 145 -16.92 15.58 -11.37
CA ASP A 145 -17.64 14.45 -12.02
C ASP A 145 -16.74 13.60 -12.95
N TRP A 146 -15.49 13.39 -12.56
CA TRP A 146 -14.43 12.68 -13.28
C TRP A 146 -14.10 13.27 -14.67
N GLN A 147 -14.34 14.57 -14.85
CA GLN A 147 -13.93 15.37 -16.01
C GLN A 147 -12.51 15.91 -15.81
N PHE A 148 -11.58 15.43 -16.63
CA PHE A 148 -10.16 15.72 -16.49
C PHE A 148 -9.82 17.21 -16.64
N ASP A 149 -10.38 17.87 -17.67
CA ASP A 149 -10.06 19.26 -17.99
C ASP A 149 -10.57 20.24 -16.92
N ALA A 150 -11.77 19.99 -16.38
CA ALA A 150 -12.35 20.79 -15.31
C ALA A 150 -11.53 20.66 -14.02
N ALA A 151 -11.23 19.43 -13.60
CA ALA A 151 -10.37 19.15 -12.44
C ALA A 151 -8.97 19.78 -12.59
N ALA A 152 -8.38 19.70 -13.78
CA ALA A 152 -7.05 20.23 -14.05
C ALA A 152 -7.01 21.77 -13.96
N LYS A 153 -8.09 22.42 -14.38
CA LYS A 153 -8.24 23.88 -14.29
C LYS A 153 -8.31 24.33 -12.83
N GLU A 154 -9.10 23.66 -11.99
CA GLU A 154 -9.23 23.98 -10.57
C GLU A 154 -7.94 23.71 -9.81
N ALA A 155 -7.34 22.54 -9.99
CA ALA A 155 -6.05 22.20 -9.38
C ALA A 155 -4.95 23.21 -9.74
N LYS A 156 -4.92 23.69 -10.99
CA LYS A 156 -3.98 24.72 -11.40
C LYS A 156 -4.22 26.05 -10.68
N GLN A 157 -5.48 26.46 -10.51
CA GLN A 157 -5.81 27.70 -9.80
C GLN A 157 -5.34 27.66 -8.34
N ASP A 158 -5.55 26.52 -7.66
CA ASP A 158 -5.10 26.35 -6.28
C ASP A 158 -3.58 26.38 -6.17
N ILE A 159 -2.86 25.69 -7.07
CA ILE A 159 -1.40 25.72 -7.11
C ILE A 159 -0.87 27.14 -7.38
N ASP A 160 -1.49 27.87 -8.31
CA ASP A 160 -1.11 29.24 -8.63
C ASP A 160 -1.35 30.18 -7.43
N TRP A 161 -2.44 29.94 -6.67
CA TRP A 161 -2.74 30.66 -5.44
C TRP A 161 -1.72 30.37 -4.34
N GLU A 162 -1.39 29.10 -4.08
CA GLU A 162 -0.38 28.70 -3.08
C GLU A 162 1.00 29.28 -3.41
N ASN A 163 1.39 29.27 -4.70
CA ASN A 163 2.64 29.85 -5.15
C ASN A 163 2.68 31.37 -4.92
N SER A 164 1.56 32.06 -5.18
CA SER A 164 1.43 33.49 -4.97
C SER A 164 1.52 33.84 -3.48
N ASP A 165 0.80 33.13 -2.61
CA ASP A 165 0.83 33.36 -1.16
C ASP A 165 2.22 33.08 -0.57
N ARG A 166 2.89 32.03 -1.06
CA ARG A 166 4.26 31.70 -0.68
C ARG A 166 5.25 32.78 -1.12
N ALA A 167 5.07 33.36 -2.31
CA ALA A 167 5.89 34.47 -2.79
C ALA A 167 5.70 35.72 -1.92
N ILE A 168 4.45 36.09 -1.63
CA ILE A 168 4.12 37.24 -0.76
C ILE A 168 4.70 37.04 0.64
N SER A 169 4.59 35.83 1.19
CA SER A 169 5.15 35.48 2.51
C SER A 169 6.67 35.58 2.56
N LYS A 170 7.37 35.21 1.48
CA LYS A 170 8.82 35.39 1.37
C LYS A 170 9.19 36.87 1.28
N GLU A 171 8.48 37.63 0.48
CA GLU A 171 8.72 39.07 0.31
C GLU A 171 8.54 39.83 1.63
N ARG A 172 7.48 39.54 2.38
CA ARG A 172 7.24 40.13 3.70
C ARG A 172 8.36 39.82 4.70
N LYS A 173 8.92 38.61 4.68
CA LYS A 173 10.04 38.23 5.55
C LYS A 173 11.33 38.93 5.14
N ASN A 174 11.58 39.04 3.84
CA ASN A 174 12.76 39.72 3.30
C ASN A 174 12.72 41.23 3.61
N SER A 175 11.56 41.86 3.41
CA SER A 175 11.34 43.27 3.75
C SER A 175 11.57 43.55 5.24
N ARG A 176 11.01 42.71 6.14
CA ARG A 176 11.28 42.83 7.59
C ARG A 176 12.74 42.61 7.97
N PHE A 177 13.45 41.76 7.24
CA PHE A 177 14.88 41.56 7.48
C PHE A 177 15.69 42.80 7.08
N ASN A 178 15.42 43.35 5.90
CA ASN A 178 16.08 44.57 5.42
C ASN A 178 15.81 45.77 6.35
N GLU A 179 14.57 45.93 6.81
CA GLU A 179 14.21 46.99 7.77
C GLU A 179 15.04 46.89 9.07
N ARG A 180 15.21 45.68 9.62
CA ARG A 180 16.06 45.48 10.82
C ARG A 180 17.55 45.74 10.56
N VAL A 181 18.04 45.44 9.36
CA VAL A 181 19.42 45.73 8.98
C VAL A 181 19.62 47.24 8.91
N ASP A 182 18.69 47.96 8.29
CA ASP A 182 18.74 49.43 8.18
C ASP A 182 18.65 50.09 9.57
N GLU A 183 17.76 49.62 10.45
CA GLU A 183 17.69 50.05 11.85
C GLU A 183 19.00 49.81 12.61
N GLY A 184 19.61 48.63 12.43
CA GLY A 184 20.90 48.29 13.03
C GLY A 184 22.04 49.17 12.55
N ILE A 185 22.10 49.47 11.25
CA ILE A 185 23.08 50.38 10.66
C ILE A 185 22.88 51.81 11.19
N ALA A 186 21.64 52.28 11.27
CA ALA A 186 21.31 53.60 11.80
C ALA A 186 21.69 53.73 13.29
N PHE A 187 21.44 52.70 14.09
CA PHE A 187 21.85 52.65 15.49
C PHE A 187 23.37 52.72 15.64
N HIS A 188 24.12 51.91 14.88
CA HIS A 188 25.58 51.90 14.95
C HIS A 188 26.20 53.25 14.52
N LYS A 189 25.68 53.85 13.45
CA LYS A 189 26.13 55.17 12.99
C LYS A 189 25.85 56.27 14.02
N SER A 190 24.73 56.19 14.72
CA SER A 190 24.40 57.14 15.80
C SER A 190 25.35 57.00 16.99
N GLN A 191 25.70 55.76 17.36
CA GLN A 191 26.68 55.50 18.43
C GLN A 191 28.06 56.07 18.08
N GLN A 192 28.51 55.89 16.83
CA GLN A 192 29.79 56.43 16.37
C GLN A 192 29.85 57.97 16.48
N LEU A 193 28.77 58.67 16.14
CA LEU A 193 28.71 60.14 16.28
C LEU A 193 28.77 60.60 17.75
N VAL A 194 28.17 59.84 18.66
CA VAL A 194 28.24 60.12 20.11
C VAL A 194 29.66 59.90 20.62
N ASP A 195 30.33 58.83 20.20
CA ASP A 195 31.70 58.53 20.61
C ASP A 195 32.70 59.58 20.07
N GLU A 196 32.53 60.01 18.81
CA GLU A 196 33.32 61.09 18.19
C GLU A 196 33.14 62.44 18.91
N ALA A 197 31.91 62.78 19.30
CA ALA A 197 31.63 64.01 20.04
C ALA A 197 32.29 64.01 21.44
N ASN A 198 32.32 62.85 22.11
CA ASN A 198 32.96 62.71 23.43
C ASN A 198 34.49 62.74 23.34
N ALA A 199 35.08 62.16 22.29
CA ALA A 199 36.54 62.18 22.08
C ALA A 199 37.09 63.60 21.84
N GLY A 200 36.30 64.49 21.26
CA GLY A 200 36.68 65.88 20.97
C GLY A 200 36.87 66.78 22.21
N MET A 201 36.38 66.40 23.39
CA MET A 201 36.47 67.22 24.61
C MET A 201 37.67 66.90 25.52
N GLY A 202 38.50 65.90 25.17
CA GLY A 202 39.52 65.34 26.08
C GLY A 202 41.00 65.62 25.78
N SER A 203 41.37 66.49 24.83
CA SER A 203 42.79 66.69 24.46
C SER A 203 43.29 68.13 24.59
N GLY A 204 43.21 68.67 25.80
CA GLY A 204 44.17 69.68 26.25
C GLY A 204 45.41 68.98 26.79
N GLY A 205 46.43 68.70 25.96
CA GLY A 205 47.70 68.21 26.50
C GLY A 205 48.69 67.56 25.55
N LYS A 206 49.63 68.40 25.10
CA LYS A 206 51.05 68.09 24.85
C LYS A 206 51.45 67.46 23.51
N VAL A 207 51.98 68.36 22.68
CA VAL A 207 53.00 68.17 21.63
C VAL A 207 54.14 67.26 22.11
N ASP A 208 54.51 66.28 21.28
CA ASP A 208 55.86 66.04 20.74
C ASP A 208 55.94 64.60 20.20
N GLY A 209 56.62 64.41 19.06
CA GLY A 209 57.26 63.13 18.72
C GLY A 209 56.83 62.49 17.42
N GLU A 210 57.66 62.71 16.40
CA GLU A 210 57.70 62.03 15.11
C GLU A 210 57.65 60.50 15.23
N SER A 211 56.91 59.84 14.34
CA SER A 211 57.35 58.59 13.68
C SER A 211 56.30 58.14 12.67
N GLU A 212 56.69 58.18 11.39
CA GLU A 212 55.97 57.53 10.30
C GLU A 212 55.96 56.00 10.48
N PRO A 213 54.85 55.32 10.11
CA PRO A 213 55.00 54.00 9.52
C PRO A 213 54.32 53.85 8.16
N SER A 214 55.05 53.12 7.32
CA SER A 214 54.87 52.86 5.90
C SER A 214 53.54 52.22 5.47
N PRO A 215 53.16 52.37 4.18
CA PRO A 215 51.97 51.74 3.61
C PRO A 215 52.19 50.24 3.36
N LYS A 216 51.45 49.38 4.07
CA LYS A 216 51.30 47.97 3.70
C LYS A 216 50.08 47.80 2.80
N ALA A 217 50.35 47.31 1.60
CA ALA A 217 49.38 46.92 0.59
C ALA A 217 48.43 45.83 1.12
N THR A 218 47.12 46.04 0.94
CA THR A 218 46.11 44.98 1.11
C THR A 218 45.43 44.72 -0.22
N GLU A 219 45.88 43.64 -0.83
CA GLU A 219 45.32 42.95 -1.97
C GLU A 219 43.91 42.42 -1.62
N MET A 220 42.85 42.95 -2.27
CA MET A 220 41.52 42.35 -2.23
C MET A 220 41.17 41.72 -3.57
N LYS A 221 41.37 40.40 -3.57
CA LYS A 221 41.03 39.41 -4.59
C LYS A 221 39.52 39.37 -4.82
N LYS A 222 39.04 39.98 -5.91
CA LYS A 222 37.66 39.80 -6.40
C LYS A 222 37.50 38.37 -6.94
N MET A 223 36.95 37.47 -6.13
CA MET A 223 36.36 36.22 -6.60
C MET A 223 34.84 36.30 -6.37
N SER A 224 34.10 36.62 -7.42
CA SER A 224 32.67 36.27 -7.51
C SER A 224 32.46 35.58 -8.85
N LYS A 225 32.44 34.24 -8.78
CA LYS A 225 32.00 33.37 -9.88
C LYS A 225 30.50 33.22 -9.73
N ASN A 226 29.74 33.67 -10.72
CA ASN A 226 28.32 33.38 -10.84
C ASN A 226 28.16 32.40 -12.01
N PRO A 227 27.85 31.10 -11.79
CA PRO A 227 27.54 30.19 -12.87
C PRO A 227 26.06 30.33 -13.25
N THR A 228 25.79 30.97 -14.38
CA THR A 228 24.51 30.85 -15.08
C THR A 228 24.39 29.45 -15.67
N ASN A 229 23.68 28.57 -14.96
CA ASN A 229 23.07 27.38 -15.55
C ASN A 229 21.81 27.82 -16.30
N LYS A 230 21.87 27.85 -17.64
CA LYS A 230 20.71 27.62 -18.49
C LYS A 230 21.05 26.49 -19.44
N ALA A 231 20.60 25.31 -19.04
CA ALA A 231 20.41 24.19 -19.95
C ALA A 231 19.16 24.50 -20.79
N ASP A 232 19.38 24.85 -22.05
CA ASP A 232 18.36 24.69 -23.08
C ASP A 232 18.33 23.19 -23.44
N LEU A 233 17.32 22.51 -22.92
CA LEU A 233 16.90 21.20 -23.38
C LEU A 233 15.88 21.40 -24.50
N ARG A 234 16.07 20.58 -25.53
CA ARG A 234 15.32 20.46 -26.78
C ARG A 234 13.84 20.23 -26.60
#